data_AF-A0A7W2NXA3-F1
#
_entry.id   AF-A0A7W2NXA3-F1
#
_cell.length_a   1.000
_cell.length_b   1.000
_cell.length_c   1.000
_cell.angle_alpha   90.00
_cell.angle_beta   90.00
_cell.angle_gamma   90.00
#
_symmetry.space_group_name_H-M   'P 1'
#
loop_
_entity.id
_entity.type
_entity.pdbx_description
1 polymer ?
#
loop_
_entity_poly.entity_id
_entity_poly.type
_entity_poly.pdbx_seq_one_letter_code
_entity_poly.pdbx_strand_id
1 'polypeptide(L)'
;MNDLSANNTLSKGWLLLFSVWVLATISTLASLFFSEVVKLPVCSLCWYQRIAMYPLVVILPMALFPFDAKVTRYASVLVLFGWLTALFHVLLVAGYIPKSAQPCIQDIPCSETHLNVFGFLNMPMMSLLTFSLMALLLFFMTKLESS
;
A
#
# COMPACT_ATOMS: atom_id res chain seq x y z
N MET A 1 -0.42 -15.21 -35.53
CA MET A 1 -0.11 -13.84 -35.08
C MET A 1 -0.96 -13.39 -33.90
N ASN A 2 -2.20 -13.89 -33.73
CA ASN A 2 -3.04 -13.59 -32.56
C ASN A 2 -2.52 -14.21 -31.24
N ASP A 3 -1.91 -15.40 -31.27
CA ASP A 3 -1.48 -16.09 -30.04
C ASP A 3 -0.26 -15.46 -29.36
N LEU A 4 0.67 -14.88 -30.13
CA LEU A 4 1.82 -14.15 -29.59
C LEU A 4 1.42 -12.83 -28.91
N SER A 5 0.41 -12.14 -29.43
CA SER A 5 -0.10 -10.91 -28.82
C SER A 5 -0.80 -11.21 -27.49
N ALA A 6 -1.66 -12.24 -27.46
CA ALA A 6 -2.38 -12.66 -26.27
C ALA A 6 -1.46 -13.19 -25.15
N ASN A 7 -0.42 -13.95 -25.51
CA ASN A 7 0.56 -14.43 -24.51
C ASN A 7 1.39 -13.27 -23.92
N ASN A 8 1.68 -12.23 -24.70
CA ASN A 8 2.40 -11.07 -24.23
C ASN A 8 1.56 -10.19 -23.29
N THR A 9 0.25 -10.02 -23.53
CA THR A 9 -0.63 -9.29 -22.61
C THR A 9 -0.83 -10.05 -21.30
N LEU A 10 -1.01 -11.37 -21.37
CA LEU A 10 -1.09 -12.23 -20.18
C LEU A 10 0.20 -12.17 -19.35
N SER A 11 1.37 -12.29 -19.99
CA SER A 11 2.67 -12.21 -19.31
C SER A 11 2.88 -10.85 -18.63
N LYS A 12 2.55 -9.75 -19.32
CA LYS A 12 2.63 -8.40 -18.74
C LYS A 12 1.69 -8.21 -17.56
N GLY A 13 0.43 -8.63 -17.68
CA GLY A 13 -0.54 -8.52 -16.59
C GLY A 13 -0.12 -9.31 -15.35
N TRP A 14 0.40 -10.52 -15.56
CA TRP A 14 0.97 -11.35 -14.50
C TRP A 14 2.15 -10.67 -13.81
N LEU A 15 3.10 -10.13 -14.57
CA LEU A 15 4.27 -9.42 -14.03
C LEU A 15 3.89 -8.16 -13.25
N LEU A 16 2.87 -7.42 -13.70
CA LEU A 16 2.37 -6.24 -13.00
C LEU A 16 1.76 -6.62 -11.65
N LEU A 17 0.83 -7.59 -11.62
CA LEU A 17 0.21 -8.05 -10.38
C LEU A 17 1.22 -8.69 -9.42
N PHE A 18 2.18 -9.45 -9.95
CA PHE A 18 3.29 -9.99 -9.16
C PHE A 18 4.13 -8.88 -8.53
N SER A 19 4.42 -7.82 -9.28
CA SER A 19 5.17 -6.66 -8.76
C SER A 19 4.42 -5.94 -7.64
N VAL A 20 3.10 -5.77 -7.77
CA VAL A 20 2.24 -5.22 -6.70
C VAL A 20 2.28 -6.12 -5.46
N TRP A 21 2.21 -7.43 -5.64
CA TRP A 21 2.30 -8.38 -4.52
C TRP A 21 3.64 -8.32 -3.78
N VAL A 22 4.76 -8.23 -4.51
CA VAL A 22 6.09 -8.08 -3.92
C VAL A 22 6.16 -6.82 -3.07
N LEU A 23 5.68 -5.68 -3.58
CA LEU A 23 5.64 -4.42 -2.83
C LEU A 23 4.79 -4.51 -1.56
N ALA A 24 3.59 -5.12 -1.65
CA ALA A 24 2.71 -5.32 -0.52
C ALA A 24 3.35 -6.24 0.54
N THR A 25 4.03 -7.30 0.11
CA THR A 25 4.69 -8.27 1.00
C THR A 25 5.88 -7.64 1.72
N ILE A 26 6.78 -6.97 0.98
CA ILE A 26 7.92 -6.27 1.58
C ILE A 26 7.45 -5.22 2.59
N SER A 27 6.43 -4.45 2.24
CA SER A 27 5.90 -3.40 3.13
C SER A 27 5.22 -3.99 4.37
N THR A 28 4.54 -5.13 4.24
CA THR A 28 3.95 -5.86 5.37
C THR A 28 5.03 -6.42 6.30
N LEU A 29 6.06 -7.03 5.74
CA LEU A 29 7.20 -7.54 6.52
C LEU A 29 7.94 -6.42 7.24
N ALA A 30 8.20 -5.30 6.56
CA ALA A 30 8.80 -4.12 7.17
C ALA A 30 7.93 -3.61 8.33
N SER A 31 6.62 -3.44 8.10
CA SER A 31 5.66 -3.04 9.13
C SER A 31 5.67 -3.96 10.35
N LEU A 32 5.69 -5.28 10.15
CA LEU A 32 5.75 -6.27 11.25
C LEU A 32 7.09 -6.24 11.97
N PHE A 33 8.20 -6.10 11.24
CA PHE A 33 9.54 -6.02 11.82
C PHE A 33 9.67 -4.84 12.80
N PHE A 34 9.17 -3.66 12.41
CA PHE A 34 9.20 -2.49 13.29
C PHE A 34 8.32 -2.64 14.54
N SER A 35 7.18 -3.33 14.45
CA SER A 35 6.32 -3.56 15.62
C SER A 35 6.82 -4.67 16.54
N GLU A 36 7.25 -5.81 16.00
CA GLU A 36 7.55 -6.99 16.82
C GLU A 36 9.02 -7.03 17.26
N VAL A 37 9.94 -6.65 16.35
CA VAL A 37 11.38 -6.75 16.61
C VAL A 37 11.89 -5.45 17.23
N VAL A 38 11.59 -4.31 16.61
CA VAL A 38 12.03 -2.99 17.09
C VAL A 38 11.14 -2.48 18.24
N LYS A 39 9.96 -3.09 18.45
CA LYS A 39 8.98 -2.73 19.50
C LYS A 39 8.53 -1.27 19.44
N LEU A 40 8.39 -0.73 18.23
CA LEU A 40 7.88 0.62 18.04
C LEU A 40 6.36 0.64 18.15
N PRO A 41 5.79 1.50 19.01
CA PRO A 41 4.35 1.65 19.10
C PRO A 41 3.80 2.20 17.78
N VAL A 42 2.64 1.69 17.37
CA VAL A 42 1.94 2.13 16.15
C VAL A 42 0.70 2.92 16.52
N CYS A 43 0.48 4.01 15.80
CA CYS A 43 -0.69 4.86 16.03
C CYS A 43 -1.94 4.31 15.31
N SER A 44 -3.11 4.86 15.64
CA SER A 44 -4.39 4.46 15.03
C SER A 44 -4.41 4.67 13.50
N LEU A 45 -3.76 5.72 12.98
CA LEU A 45 -3.61 5.93 11.53
C LEU A 45 -2.79 4.85 10.84
N CYS A 46 -1.69 4.41 11.45
CA CYS A 46 -0.89 3.30 10.93
C CYS A 46 -1.69 1.99 10.91
N TRP A 47 -2.58 1.77 11.89
CA TRP A 47 -3.50 0.64 11.88
C TRP A 47 -4.45 0.66 10.69
N TYR A 48 -5.04 1.81 10.34
CA TYR A 48 -5.87 1.92 9.14
C TYR A 48 -5.10 1.59 7.85
N GLN A 49 -3.83 2.01 7.76
CA GLN A 49 -2.96 1.66 6.63
C GLN A 49 -2.68 0.14 6.58
N ARG A 50 -2.48 -0.52 7.74
CA ARG A 50 -2.30 -1.98 7.83
C ARG A 50 -3.54 -2.75 7.39
N ILE A 51 -4.73 -2.29 7.79
CA ILE A 51 -6.01 -2.90 7.39
C ILE A 51 -6.18 -2.87 5.87
N ALA A 52 -5.70 -1.82 5.19
CA ALA A 52 -5.69 -1.75 3.74
C ALA A 52 -4.63 -2.68 3.10
N MET A 53 -3.44 -2.73 3.69
CA MET A 53 -2.27 -3.39 3.07
C MET A 53 -2.22 -4.90 3.30
N TYR A 54 -2.50 -5.39 4.51
CA TYR A 54 -2.31 -6.79 4.87
C TYR A 54 -3.19 -7.75 4.06
N PRO A 55 -4.47 -7.43 3.75
CA PRO A 55 -5.28 -8.26 2.87
C PRO A 55 -4.69 -8.41 1.46
N LEU A 56 -3.97 -7.40 0.94
CA LEU A 56 -3.35 -7.45 -0.40
C LEU A 56 -2.35 -8.59 -0.53
N VAL A 57 -1.61 -8.90 0.54
CA VAL A 57 -0.63 -9.99 0.58
C VAL A 57 -1.30 -11.36 0.36
N VAL A 58 -2.56 -11.50 0.76
CA VAL A 58 -3.31 -12.76 0.65
C VAL A 58 -4.11 -12.82 -0.65
N ILE A 59 -4.79 -11.74 -1.05
CA ILE A 59 -5.67 -11.76 -2.23
C ILE A 59 -4.89 -11.78 -3.56
N LEU A 60 -3.72 -11.13 -3.64
CA LEU A 60 -2.96 -11.06 -4.89
C LEU A 60 -2.38 -12.42 -5.32
N PRO A 61 -1.78 -13.25 -4.44
CA PRO A 61 -1.36 -14.61 -4.79
C PRO A 61 -2.50 -15.51 -5.21
N MET A 62 -3.67 -15.42 -4.55
CA MET A 62 -4.85 -16.20 -4.93
C MET A 62 -5.29 -15.89 -6.37
N ALA A 63 -5.10 -14.66 -6.81
CA ALA A 63 -5.38 -14.23 -8.18
C ALA A 63 -4.20 -14.41 -9.16
N LEU A 64 -3.03 -14.86 -8.71
CA LEU A 64 -1.91 -15.22 -9.59
C LEU A 64 -1.96 -16.71 -10.00
N PHE A 65 -2.64 -17.56 -9.22
CA PHE A 65 -2.67 -19.01 -9.39
C PHE A 65 -4.09 -19.62 -9.22
N PRO A 66 -4.94 -19.67 -10.27
CA PRO A 66 -4.72 -19.21 -11.65
C PRO A 66 -4.83 -17.68 -11.79
N PHE A 67 -4.30 -17.14 -12.89
CA PHE A 67 -4.32 -15.70 -13.16
C PHE A 67 -5.76 -15.17 -13.34
N ASP A 68 -6.21 -14.32 -12.43
CA ASP A 68 -7.49 -13.61 -12.48
C ASP A 68 -7.29 -12.09 -12.38
N ALA A 69 -7.38 -11.40 -13.52
CA ALA A 69 -7.24 -9.95 -13.62
C ALA A 69 -8.32 -9.17 -12.84
N LYS A 70 -9.47 -9.80 -12.52
CA LYS A 70 -10.56 -9.12 -11.80
C LYS A 70 -10.17 -8.68 -10.39
N VAL A 71 -9.12 -9.26 -9.82
CA VAL A 71 -8.55 -8.85 -8.53
C VAL A 71 -8.15 -7.37 -8.51
N THR A 72 -7.77 -6.80 -9.67
CA THR A 72 -7.35 -5.41 -9.80
C THR A 72 -8.43 -4.43 -9.31
N ARG A 73 -9.72 -4.76 -9.46
CA ARG A 73 -10.82 -3.94 -8.96
C ARG A 73 -10.87 -3.88 -7.44
N TYR A 74 -10.68 -5.01 -6.76
CA TYR A 74 -10.72 -5.05 -5.30
C TYR A 74 -9.40 -4.53 -4.69
N ALA A 75 -8.28 -4.87 -5.31
CA ALA A 75 -6.96 -4.39 -4.90
C ALA A 75 -6.86 -2.85 -5.03
N SER A 76 -7.39 -2.26 -6.11
CA SER A 76 -7.35 -0.81 -6.30
C SER A 76 -8.16 -0.05 -5.24
N VAL A 77 -9.32 -0.58 -4.81
CA VAL A 77 -10.11 0.04 -3.73
C VAL A 77 -9.34 0.03 -2.42
N LEU A 78 -8.72 -1.10 -2.06
CA LEU A 78 -7.90 -1.21 -0.85
C LEU A 78 -6.67 -0.29 -0.91
N VAL A 79 -5.95 -0.27 -2.04
CA VAL A 79 -4.80 0.60 -2.25
C VAL A 79 -5.20 2.07 -2.17
N LEU A 80 -6.35 2.46 -2.74
CA LEU A 80 -6.85 3.83 -2.67
C LEU A 80 -7.16 4.24 -1.22
N PHE A 81 -7.80 3.36 -0.44
CA PHE A 81 -8.06 3.63 0.98
C PHE A 81 -6.76 3.78 1.80
N GLY A 82 -5.79 2.89 1.56
CA GLY A 82 -4.46 3.00 2.15
C GLY A 82 -3.74 4.28 1.75
N TRP A 83 -3.86 4.68 0.48
CA TRP A 83 -3.26 5.91 -0.02
C TRP A 83 -3.86 7.17 0.62
N LEU A 84 -5.19 7.24 0.73
CA LEU A 84 -5.88 8.37 1.36
C LEU A 84 -5.51 8.51 2.84
N THR A 85 -5.47 7.39 3.56
CA THR A 85 -5.07 7.39 4.98
C THR A 85 -3.59 7.74 5.16
N ALA A 86 -2.70 7.32 4.26
CA ALA A 86 -1.30 7.72 4.24
C ALA A 86 -1.11 9.21 3.91
N LEU A 87 -1.85 9.73 2.94
CA LEU A 87 -1.82 11.15 2.58
C LEU A 87 -2.27 12.02 3.76
N PHE A 88 -3.38 11.65 4.40
CA PHE A 88 -3.86 12.33 5.59
C PHE A 88 -2.80 12.31 6.71
N HIS A 89 -2.12 11.18 6.92
CA HIS A 89 -1.06 11.07 7.92
C HIS A 89 0.13 11.99 7.62
N VAL A 90 0.57 12.05 6.36
CA VAL A 90 1.66 12.96 5.93
C VAL A 90 1.26 14.42 6.14
N LEU A 91 0.04 14.81 5.76
CA LEU A 91 -0.45 16.18 5.94
C LEU A 91 -0.55 16.59 7.42
N LEU A 92 -0.92 15.63 8.27
CA LEU A 92 -1.05 15.82 9.70
C LEU A 92 0.31 15.98 10.39
N VAL A 93 1.31 15.19 10.00
CA VAL A 93 2.69 15.36 10.47
C VAL A 93 3.32 16.64 9.94
N ALA A 94 3.00 17.03 8.70
CA ALA A 94 3.47 18.27 8.09
C ALA A 94 2.81 19.54 8.68
N GLY A 95 1.80 19.40 9.56
CA GLY A 95 1.15 20.52 10.24
C GLY A 95 0.12 21.28 9.40
N TYR A 96 -0.21 20.81 8.19
CA TYR A 96 -1.30 21.38 7.38
C TYR A 96 -2.67 21.09 7.99
N ILE A 97 -2.80 19.98 8.73
CA ILE A 97 -4.03 19.57 9.42
C ILE A 97 -3.84 19.78 10.93
N PRO A 98 -4.80 20.41 11.63
CA PRO A 98 -4.70 20.62 13.06
C PRO A 98 -4.66 19.29 13.81
N LYS A 99 -3.87 19.21 14.88
CA LYS A 99 -3.73 18.01 15.71
C LYS A 99 -5.05 17.52 16.31
N SER A 100 -6.05 18.41 16.45
CA SER A 100 -7.41 18.06 16.91
C SER A 100 -8.20 17.20 15.94
N ALA A 101 -7.81 17.13 14.66
CA ALA A 101 -8.43 16.27 13.67
C ALA A 101 -7.87 14.84 13.68
N GLN A 102 -6.98 14.50 14.62
CA GLN A 102 -6.54 13.12 14.82
C GLN A 102 -7.73 12.25 15.25
N PRO A 103 -7.90 11.04 14.66
CA PRO A 103 -8.88 10.09 15.18
C PRO A 103 -8.52 9.69 16.60
N CYS A 104 -9.53 9.25 17.37
CA CYS A 104 -9.43 8.94 18.80
C CYS A 104 -8.06 8.35 19.19
N ILE A 105 -7.40 9.04 20.13
CA ILE A 105 -6.10 8.65 20.66
C ILE A 105 -6.36 7.49 21.63
N GLN A 106 -6.17 6.24 21.18
CA GLN A 106 -6.16 5.11 22.11
C GLN A 106 -4.83 4.99 22.85
N ASP A 107 -3.71 5.34 22.21
CA ASP A 107 -2.37 5.09 22.77
C ASP A 107 -1.39 6.24 22.54
N ILE A 108 -0.88 6.39 21.30
CA ILE A 108 0.16 7.37 20.96
C ILE A 108 -0.33 8.41 19.92
N PRO A 109 0.09 9.69 20.03
CA PRO A 109 -0.32 10.73 19.11
C PRO A 109 0.23 10.50 17.69
N CYS A 110 -0.65 10.53 16.69
CA CYS A 110 -0.27 10.34 15.28
C CYS A 110 0.57 11.49 14.71
N SER A 111 0.67 12.62 15.43
CA SER A 111 1.49 13.77 15.02
C SER A 111 2.97 13.61 15.35
N GLU A 112 3.32 12.66 16.21
CA GLU A 112 4.71 12.49 16.63
C GLU A 112 5.38 11.40 15.81
N THR A 113 6.50 11.75 15.20
CA THR A 113 7.31 10.83 14.40
C THR A 113 8.37 10.20 15.28
N HIS A 114 8.18 8.94 15.65
CA HIS A 114 9.17 8.17 16.43
C HIS A 114 10.34 7.64 15.60
N LEU A 115 10.24 7.69 14.28
CA LEU A 115 11.28 7.31 13.33
C LEU A 115 11.43 8.39 12.27
N ASN A 116 12.59 9.03 12.27
CA ASN A 116 13.00 9.95 11.23
C ASN A 116 14.33 9.45 10.63
N VAL A 117 14.23 8.73 9.52
CA VAL A 117 15.40 8.27 8.78
C VAL A 117 15.77 9.42 7.84
N PHE A 118 17.03 9.88 7.86
CA PHE A 118 17.51 11.02 7.05
C PHE A 118 16.88 12.42 7.29
N GLY A 119 16.03 12.62 8.30
CA GLY A 119 15.45 13.94 8.60
C GLY A 119 14.16 14.26 7.84
N PHE A 120 13.89 13.57 6.73
CA PHE A 120 12.71 13.73 5.86
C PHE A 120 11.95 12.43 5.58
N LEU A 121 12.59 11.25 5.69
CA LEU A 121 11.95 9.95 5.48
C LEU A 121 11.35 9.47 6.80
N ASN A 122 10.11 9.87 7.01
CA ASN A 122 9.28 9.37 8.09
C ASN A 122 8.46 8.16 7.63
N MET A 123 8.01 7.35 8.59
CA MET A 123 7.11 6.22 8.37
C MET A 123 5.88 6.54 7.47
N PRO A 124 5.16 7.67 7.65
CA PRO A 124 4.01 8.01 6.82
C PRO A 124 4.38 8.28 5.35
N MET A 125 5.54 8.87 5.10
CA MET A 125 6.00 9.14 3.73
C MET A 125 6.35 7.85 2.99
N MET A 126 7.04 6.92 3.65
CA MET A 126 7.34 5.62 3.04
C MET A 126 6.07 4.86 2.67
N SER A 127 5.07 4.87 3.56
CA SER A 127 3.76 4.28 3.28
C SER A 127 3.07 4.93 2.07
N LEU A 128 3.05 6.26 2.01
CA LEU A 128 2.47 7.00 0.88
C LEU A 128 3.16 6.65 -0.45
N LEU A 129 4.49 6.53 -0.46
CA LEU A 129 5.25 6.13 -1.64
C LEU A 129 4.89 4.72 -2.09
N THR A 130 4.82 3.75 -1.17
CA THR A 130 4.43 2.38 -1.51
C THR A 130 3.02 2.33 -2.08
N PHE A 131 2.04 2.97 -1.43
CA PHE A 131 0.66 3.00 -1.94
C PHE A 131 0.57 3.70 -3.30
N SER A 132 1.34 4.76 -3.52
CA SER A 132 1.40 5.46 -4.82
C SER A 132 1.94 4.56 -5.92
N LEU A 133 3.01 3.81 -5.64
CA LEU A 133 3.60 2.87 -6.59
C LEU A 133 2.63 1.71 -6.89
N MET A 134 1.98 1.15 -5.88
CA MET A 134 0.95 0.12 -6.06
C MET A 134 -0.23 0.65 -6.88
N ALA A 135 -0.69 1.88 -6.62
CA ALA A 135 -1.78 2.51 -7.37
C ALA A 135 -1.41 2.69 -8.85
N LEU A 136 -0.19 3.14 -9.13
CA LEU A 136 0.32 3.32 -10.49
C LEU A 136 0.37 1.99 -11.26
N LEU A 137 0.89 0.93 -10.64
CA LEU A 137 0.95 -0.39 -11.25
C LEU A 137 -0.44 -0.96 -11.54
N LEU A 138 -1.38 -0.81 -10.59
CA LEU A 138 -2.76 -1.23 -10.78
C LEU A 138 -3.48 -0.40 -11.86
N PHE A 139 -3.16 0.88 -12.00
CA PHE A 139 -3.67 1.72 -13.09
C PHE A 139 -3.17 1.26 -14.47
N PHE A 140 -1.90 0.87 -14.60
CA PHE A 140 -1.40 0.27 -15.84
C PHE A 140 -2.06 -1.08 -16.13
N MET A 141 -2.36 -1.86 -15.10
CA MET A 141 -3.07 -3.12 -15.24
C MET A 141 -4.51 -2.94 -15.78
N THR A 142 -5.27 -1.96 -15.26
CA THR A 142 -6.63 -1.68 -15.78
C THR A 142 -6.61 -1.19 -17.23
N LYS A 143 -5.59 -0.42 -17.62
CA LYS A 143 -5.39 -0.01 -19.02
C LYS A 143 -5.11 -1.20 -19.93
N LEU A 144 -4.27 -2.13 -19.47
CA LEU A 144 -3.95 -3.36 -20.20
C LEU A 144 -5.18 -4.25 -20.38
N GLU A 145 -6.06 -4.36 -19.38
CA GLU A 145 -7.31 -5.13 -19.47
C GLU A 145 -8.33 -4.49 -20.42
N SER A 146 -8.31 -3.17 -20.56
CA SER A 146 -9.21 -2.41 -21.46
C SER A 146 -8.78 -2.35 -22.93
N SER A 147 -7.56 -2.83 -23.26
CA SER A 147 -6.96 -2.78 -24.59
C SER A 147 -7.08 -4.10 -25.32
#